data_AF-A0A327VFR9-F1
#
_entry.id   AF-A0A327VFR9-F1
#
_cell.length_a   1.000
_cell.length_b   1.000
_cell.length_c   1.000
_cell.angle_alpha   90.00
_cell.angle_beta   90.00
_cell.angle_gamma   90.00
#
_symmetry.space_group_name_H-M   'P 1'
#
loop_
_entity.id
_entity.type
_entity.pdbx_description
1 polymer ?
#
loop_
_entity_poly.entity_id
_entity_poly.type
_entity_poly.pdbx_seq_one_letter_code
_entity_poly.pdbx_strand_id
1 'polypeptide(L)' 'MTAQSVGQLLDSLGATLDLDEGDMVTDVMVMAKVIKADGDVSLVKGTSESLDWISAVGMLSASLEIEHGRYRRVEEDE' A
#
# COMPACT_ATOMS: atom_id res chain seq x y z
N MET A 1 -5.73 1.00 21.40
CA MET A 1 -5.44 0.50 20.03
C MET A 1 -4.12 -0.24 20.11
N THR A 2 -4.09 -1.49 19.70
CA THR A 2 -2.86 -2.30 19.73
C THR A 2 -2.28 -2.33 18.32
N ALA A 3 -1.02 -1.94 18.17
CA ALA A 3 -0.33 -2.10 16.90
C ALA A 3 -0.10 -3.59 16.65
N GLN A 4 -0.45 -4.07 15.46
CA GLN A 4 -0.16 -5.42 15.02
C GLN A 4 0.63 -5.35 13.70
N SER A 5 1.57 -6.26 13.53
CA SER A 5 2.28 -6.39 12.26
C SER A 5 1.30 -6.79 11.16
N VAL A 6 1.35 -6.09 10.02
CA VAL A 6 0.38 -6.28 8.94
C VAL A 6 0.62 -7.54 8.10
N GLY A 7 1.80 -8.17 8.18
CA GLY A 7 2.18 -9.30 7.32
C GLY A 7 1.16 -10.44 7.30
N GLN A 8 0.83 -11.00 8.48
CA GLN A 8 -0.16 -12.09 8.57
C GLN A 8 -1.55 -11.70 8.05
N LEU A 9 -1.96 -10.43 8.22
CA LEU A 9 -3.23 -9.94 7.69
C LEU A 9 -3.22 -9.94 6.16
N LEU A 10 -2.16 -9.40 5.57
CA LEU A 10 -1.98 -9.35 4.12
C LEU A 10 -1.96 -10.76 3.52
N ASP A 11 -1.22 -11.68 4.14
CA ASP A 11 -1.15 -13.08 3.73
C ASP A 11 -2.53 -13.75 3.76
N SER A 12 -3.30 -13.53 4.84
CA SER A 12 -4.65 -14.11 4.99
C SER A 12 -5.66 -13.60 3.96
N LEU A 13 -5.46 -12.37 3.48
CA LEU A 13 -6.28 -11.73 2.46
C LEU A 13 -5.78 -12.05 1.03
N GLY A 14 -4.62 -12.71 0.90
CA GLY A 14 -4.00 -13.03 -0.39
C GLY A 14 -3.43 -11.81 -1.11
N ALA A 15 -3.03 -10.77 -0.39
CA ALA A 15 -2.43 -9.58 -0.98
C ALA A 15 -0.99 -9.87 -1.45
N THR A 16 -0.67 -9.51 -2.69
CA THR A 16 0.66 -9.69 -3.28
C THR A 16 1.14 -8.38 -3.90
N LEU A 17 2.46 -8.21 -4.00
CA LEU A 17 3.09 -7.17 -4.81
C LEU A 17 3.70 -7.81 -6.05
N ASP A 18 3.59 -7.13 -7.18
CA ASP A 18 4.30 -7.48 -8.41
C ASP A 18 5.64 -6.74 -8.41
N LEU A 19 6.74 -7.48 -8.27
CA LEU A 19 8.10 -6.98 -8.12
C LEU A 19 9.02 -7.71 -9.09
N ASP A 20 9.96 -6.99 -9.71
CA ASP A 20 10.96 -7.58 -10.58
C ASP A 20 12.15 -8.14 -9.79
N GLU A 21 13.01 -8.92 -10.45
CA GLU A 21 14.25 -9.41 -9.85
C GLU A 21 15.19 -8.25 -9.50
N GLY A 22 15.58 -8.18 -8.23
CA GLY A 22 16.48 -7.13 -7.71
C GLY A 22 15.76 -5.92 -7.14
N ASP A 23 14.43 -5.84 -7.23
CA ASP A 23 13.65 -4.79 -6.59
C ASP A 23 13.81 -4.83 -5.07
N MET A 24 14.00 -3.65 -4.49
CA MET A 24 14.11 -3.47 -3.04
C MET A 24 13.01 -2.54 -2.56
N VAL A 25 12.06 -3.09 -1.79
CA VAL A 25 11.01 -2.30 -1.13
C VAL A 25 11.61 -1.59 0.08
N THR A 26 11.70 -0.26 0.04
CA THR A 26 12.26 0.56 1.14
C THR A 26 11.21 0.98 2.15
N ASP A 27 9.99 1.25 1.68
CA ASP A 27 8.87 1.74 2.48
C ASP A 27 7.55 1.15 2.02
N VAL A 28 6.61 1.05 2.94
CA VAL A 28 5.28 0.52 2.67
C VAL A 28 4.22 1.42 3.30
N MET A 29 3.14 1.64 2.55
CA MET A 29 1.90 2.20 3.05
C MET A 29 0.78 1.22 2.76
N VAL A 30 0.00 0.87 3.79
CA VAL A 30 -1.12 -0.06 3.69
C VAL A 30 -2.41 0.68 3.99
N MET A 31 -3.42 0.47 3.15
CA MET A 31 -4.79 0.89 3.39
C MET A 31 -5.66 -0.34 3.58
N ALA A 32 -6.39 -0.40 4.69
CA ALA A 32 -7.26 -1.52 5.01
C ALA A 32 -8.69 -1.04 5.25
N LYS A 33 -9.64 -1.68 4.56
CA LYS A 33 -11.06 -1.58 4.90
C LYS A 33 -11.32 -2.47 6.12
N VAL A 34 -11.85 -1.88 7.19
CA VAL A 34 -12.12 -2.57 8.45
C VAL A 34 -13.60 -2.49 8.76
N ILE A 35 -14.19 -3.65 9.04
CA ILE A 35 -15.53 -3.75 9.64
C ILE A 35 -15.33 -3.81 11.16
N LYS A 36 -15.89 -2.83 11.88
CA LYS A 36 -15.83 -2.73 13.33
C LYS A 36 -16.84 -3.68 13.98
N ALA A 37 -16.71 -3.88 15.28
CA ALA A 37 -17.57 -4.78 16.06
C ALA A 37 -19.05 -4.36 16.08
N ASP A 38 -19.32 -3.06 15.91
CA ASP A 38 -20.66 -2.48 15.79
C ASP A 38 -21.24 -2.57 14.36
N GLY A 39 -20.47 -3.11 13.41
CA GLY A 39 -20.83 -3.21 12.00
C GLY A 39 -20.42 -2.01 11.15
N ASP A 40 -19.85 -0.96 11.75
CA ASP A 40 -19.40 0.21 11.00
C ASP A 40 -18.21 -0.13 10.09
N VAL A 41 -18.20 0.47 8.90
CA VAL A 41 -17.06 0.38 7.98
C VAL A 41 -16.16 1.58 8.18
N SER A 42 -14.86 1.34 8.31
CA SER A 42 -13.84 2.38 8.37
C SER A 42 -12.65 2.05 7.47
N LEU A 43 -11.91 3.09 7.10
CA LEU A 43 -10.62 2.96 6.43
C LEU A 43 -9.52 3.23 7.46
N VAL A 44 -8.52 2.35 7.50
CA VAL A 44 -7.36 2.51 8.36
C VAL A 44 -6.10 2.55 7.49
N LYS A 45 -5.19 3.47 7.81
CA LYS A 45 -3.89 3.60 7.15
C LYS A 45 -2.79 3.20 8.12
N GLY A 46 -1.87 2.35 7.68
CA GLY A 46 -0.61 2.04 8.34
C GLY A 46 0.57 2.34 7.42
N THR A 47 1.74 2.62 7.99
CA THR A 47 2.98 2.90 7.24
C THR A 47 4.16 2.20 7.90
N SER A 48 5.23 1.96 7.14
CA SER A 48 6.55 1.67 7.71
C SER A 48 7.00 2.83 8.61
N GLU A 49 7.89 2.53 9.57
CA GLU A 49 8.42 3.53 10.50
C GLU A 49 9.25 4.60 9.80
N SER A 50 9.97 4.23 8.74
CA SER A 50 10.85 5.10 7.97
C SER A 50 10.14 6.02 6.98
N LEU A 51 8.85 5.80 6.70
CA LEU A 51 8.15 6.54 5.65
C LEU A 51 7.88 7.99 6.09
N ASP A 52 8.57 8.93 5.45
CA ASP A 52 8.33 10.34 5.67
C ASP A 52 7.01 10.81 5.03
N TRP A 53 6.50 11.95 5.50
CA TRP A 53 5.19 12.46 5.09
C TRP A 53 5.15 12.90 3.62
N ILE A 54 6.26 13.36 3.04
CA ILE A 54 6.33 13.79 1.64
C ILE A 54 6.20 12.56 0.75
N SER A 55 7.00 11.53 1.03
CA SER A 55 6.93 10.25 0.32
C SER A 55 5.55 9.61 0.46
N ALA A 56 4.93 9.66 1.63
CA ALA A 56 3.56 9.15 1.82
C ALA A 56 2.52 9.86 0.94
N VAL A 57 2.60 11.19 0.80
CA VAL A 57 1.70 11.96 -0.09
C VAL A 57 1.98 11.63 -1.55
N GLY A 58 3.25 11.49 -1.93
CA GLY A 58 3.66 11.07 -3.27
C GLY A 58 3.09 9.69 -3.64
N MET A 59 3.22 8.71 -2.75
CA MET A 59 2.66 7.37 -2.94
C MET A 59 1.15 7.40 -3.11
N LEU A 60 0.40 8.12 -2.26
CA LEU A 60 -1.06 8.24 -2.39
C LEU A 60 -1.47 8.83 -3.75
N SER A 61 -0.77 9.87 -4.19
CA SER A 61 -1.05 10.53 -5.46
C SER A 61 -0.75 9.61 -6.64
N ALA A 62 0.38 8.91 -6.62
CA ALA A 62 0.74 7.93 -7.64
C ALA A 62 -0.24 6.75 -7.68
N SER A 63 -0.65 6.22 -6.52
CA SER A 63 -1.67 5.17 -6.44
C SER A 63 -3.00 5.60 -7.06
N LEU A 64 -3.42 6.84 -6.84
CA LEU A 64 -4.64 7.36 -7.46
C LEU A 64 -4.53 7.42 -9.00
N GLU A 65 -3.38 7.83 -9.53
CA GLU A 65 -3.15 7.84 -10.98
C GLU A 65 -3.04 6.43 -11.57
N ILE A 66 -2.49 5.45 -10.83
CA ILE A 66 -2.49 4.03 -11.19
C ILE A 66 -3.94 3.53 -11.30
N GLU A 67 -4.78 3.77 -10.30
CA GLU A 67 -6.19 3.37 -10.30
C GLU A 67 -7.00 4.03 -11.43
N HIS A 68 -6.67 5.27 -11.78
CA HIS A 68 -7.24 5.96 -12.94
C HIS A 68 -6.68 5.47 -14.30
N GLY A 69 -5.77 4.49 -14.30
CA GLY A 69 -5.19 3.88 -15.50
C GLY A 69 -4.15 4.76 -16.21
N ARG A 70 -3.59 5.77 -15.54
CA ARG A 70 -2.68 6.77 -16.16
C ARG A 70 -1.22 6.48 -15.94
N TYR A 71 -0.89 5.64 -14.96
CA TYR A 71 0.48 5.15 -14.79
C TYR A 71 0.70 3.93 -15.69
N ARG A 72 1.19 4.16 -16.90
CA ARG A 72 1.69 3.10 -17.79
C ARG A 72 3.19 2.96 -17.53
N ARG A 73 3.67 1.73 -17.31
CA ARG A 73 5.11 1.42 -17.30
C ARG A 73 5.70 2.03 -18.58
N VAL A 74 6.63 2.97 -18.45
CA VAL A 74 7.47 3.36 -19.58
C VAL A 74 8.43 2.19 -19.72
N GLU A 75 8.05 1.17 -20.49
CA GLU A 75 9.04 0.28 -21.07
C GLU A 75 9.97 1.20 -21.88
N GLU A 76 11.27 1.18 -21.59
CA GLU A 76 12.24 1.79 -22.50
C GLU A 76 12.05 1.11 -23.85
N ASP A 77 11.52 1.85 -24.83
CA ASP A 77 11.45 1.42 -26.22
C ASP A 77 12.88 1.11 -26.70
N GLU A 78 13.14 -0.17 -26.95
CA GLU A 78 14.26 -0.82 -27.69
C GLU A 78 15.73 -0.48 -27.33
#